data_AF-A0A074ZK48-F1
#
_entry.id   AF-A0A074ZK48-F1
#
_cell.length_a   1.000
_cell.length_b   1.000
_cell.length_c   1.000
_cell.angle_alpha   90.00
_cell.angle_beta   90.00
_cell.angle_gamma   90.00
#
_symmetry.space_group_name_H-M   'P 1'
#
loop_
_entity.id
_entity.type
_entity.pdbx_description
1 polymer ?
#
loop_
_entity_poly.entity_id
_entity_poly.type
_entity_poly.pdbx_seq_one_letter_code
_entity_poly.pdbx_strand_id
1 'polypeptide(L)'
;MDQMLEVNAQSSRSQAQLDRQQEELEQAQAALDKQREEIARVNILLSNLLGINPADVSQGDLQQVQAGLFELNRQVHLDPGPGCHPNAVRRTQSMHTGLNGPKERPSNVAPNVFSASGPGLNRAVSGQFYCTVPEHHYLEDCLEQLQSQMAELELTQGEQQKKLRHATKAKKKLEKQVEYHSAEVERLNAEAVARQEELAKTSEDLKRLLEEKDDTQRQQQRQLMTMASELSTVENTIAGRRSDLAKLEDLVRTMETELRTQQAQLKDATAKFAEAKSEQERASAQLANVNAELSKAREQLSQYQADLVRSKTEVEQTDAERRKLQSKVEQLERNIQTKEDELHRLSSCVNETQTKLSRLDSDIVSGEQRLQNQQRLLAEQKLNVEEQQAELRQLSRQVRSQSFCD
;
A
#
# COMPACT_ATOMS: atom_id res chain seq x y z
N MET A 1 39.34 15.17 1.61
CA MET A 1 39.19 14.43 2.88
C MET A 1 37.79 14.61 3.47
N ASP A 2 37.20 15.80 3.37
CA ASP A 2 35.87 16.11 3.92
C ASP A 2 34.71 15.32 3.30
N GLN A 3 34.71 15.06 1.98
CA GLN A 3 33.65 14.26 1.33
C GLN A 3 33.59 12.80 1.81
N MET A 4 34.71 12.19 2.19
CA MET A 4 34.70 10.82 2.72
C MET A 4 34.17 10.75 4.16
N LEU A 5 34.40 11.80 4.96
CA LEU A 5 33.85 11.89 6.31
C LEU A 5 32.33 12.04 6.30
N GLU A 6 31.80 12.78 5.32
CA GLU A 6 30.36 13.02 5.17
C GLU A 6 29.60 11.76 4.71
N VAL A 7 30.16 11.00 3.76
CA VAL A 7 29.60 9.71 3.33
C VAL A 7 29.61 8.69 4.48
N ASN A 8 30.68 8.66 5.28
CA ASN A 8 30.76 7.75 6.42
C ASN A 8 29.77 8.11 7.55
N ALA A 9 29.51 9.42 7.74
CA ALA A 9 28.48 9.90 8.66
C ALA A 9 27.06 9.57 8.18
N GLN A 10 26.79 9.66 6.87
CA GLN A 10 25.51 9.27 6.28
C GLN A 10 25.27 7.75 6.36
N SER A 11 26.30 6.95 6.12
CA SER A 11 26.23 5.49 6.26
C SER A 11 25.97 5.09 7.72
N SER A 12 26.65 5.72 8.68
CA SER A 12 26.44 5.48 10.11
C SER A 12 25.03 5.85 10.58
N ARG A 13 24.46 6.95 10.04
CA ARG A 13 23.07 7.35 10.33
C ARG A 13 22.05 6.39 9.74
N SER A 14 22.30 5.90 8.53
CA SER A 14 21.44 4.92 7.86
C SER A 14 21.45 3.58 8.59
N GLN A 15 22.61 3.14 9.07
CA GLN A 15 22.74 1.92 9.87
C GLN A 15 22.02 2.05 11.21
N ALA A 16 22.21 3.16 11.94
CA ALA A 16 21.52 3.39 13.21
C ALA A 16 19.99 3.47 13.05
N GLN A 17 19.48 3.89 11.89
CA GLN A 17 18.05 3.91 11.60
C GLN A 17 17.50 2.49 11.33
N LEU A 18 18.27 1.64 10.65
CA LEU A 18 17.93 0.23 10.45
C LEU A 18 17.91 -0.54 11.77
N ASP A 19 18.91 -0.31 12.64
CA ASP A 19 18.99 -0.97 13.93
C ASP A 19 17.77 -0.61 14.82
N ARG A 20 17.32 0.65 14.80
CA ARG A 20 16.08 1.07 15.51
C ARG A 20 14.83 0.40 14.94
N GLN A 21 14.73 0.27 13.62
CA GLN A 21 13.59 -0.41 13.00
C GLN A 21 13.57 -1.90 13.35
N GLN A 22 14.73 -2.54 13.48
CA GLN A 22 14.83 -3.92 13.93
C GLN A 22 14.38 -4.07 15.39
N GLU A 23 14.82 -3.19 16.29
CA GLU A 23 14.38 -3.18 17.69
C GLU A 23 12.86 -2.97 17.83
N GLU A 24 12.28 -2.05 17.05
CA GLU A 24 10.83 -1.84 17.02
C GLU A 24 10.06 -3.07 16.53
N LEU A 25 10.58 -3.77 15.52
CA LEU A 25 9.98 -4.99 15.00
C LEU A 25 10.04 -6.13 16.02
N GLU A 26 11.17 -6.29 16.71
CA GLU A 26 11.31 -7.28 17.79
C GLU A 26 10.37 -6.99 18.96
N GLN A 27 10.21 -5.72 19.35
CA GLN A 27 9.24 -5.33 20.38
C GLN A 27 7.80 -5.61 19.97
N ALA A 28 7.43 -5.30 18.73
CA ALA A 28 6.09 -5.58 18.20
C ALA A 28 5.81 -7.09 18.16
N GLN A 29 6.80 -7.89 17.78
CA GLN A 29 6.68 -9.34 17.74
C GLN A 29 6.53 -9.94 19.15
N ALA A 30 7.31 -9.46 20.12
CA ALA A 30 7.15 -9.87 21.52
C ALA A 30 5.76 -9.50 22.10
N ALA A 31 5.21 -8.34 21.71
CA ALA A 31 3.86 -7.94 22.12
C ALA A 31 2.77 -8.85 21.52
N LEU A 32 2.91 -9.23 20.25
CA LEU A 32 2.00 -10.17 19.59
C LEU A 32 2.05 -11.57 20.22
N ASP A 33 3.23 -12.06 20.57
CA ASP A 33 3.35 -13.37 21.24
C ASP A 33 2.72 -13.36 22.63
N LYS A 34 2.86 -12.25 23.38
CA LYS A 34 2.17 -12.08 24.66
C LYS A 34 0.63 -12.08 24.49
N GLN A 35 0.11 -11.39 23.47
CA GLN A 35 -1.32 -11.41 23.16
C GLN A 35 -1.81 -12.81 22.77
N ARG A 36 -1.02 -13.57 21.99
CA ARG A 36 -1.34 -14.96 21.63
C ARG A 36 -1.40 -15.86 22.87
N GLU A 37 -0.48 -15.70 23.81
CA GLU A 37 -0.50 -16.44 25.06
C GLU A 37 -1.74 -16.10 25.91
N GLU A 38 -2.12 -14.83 25.96
CA GLU A 38 -3.32 -14.39 26.69
C GLU A 38 -4.61 -14.92 26.05
N ILE A 39 -4.70 -14.89 24.72
CA ILE A 39 -5.80 -15.53 23.97
C ILE A 39 -5.83 -17.04 24.27
N ALA A 40 -4.68 -17.71 24.29
CA ALA A 40 -4.62 -19.13 24.63
C ALA A 40 -5.11 -19.40 26.07
N ARG A 41 -4.72 -18.57 27.04
CA ARG A 41 -5.21 -18.66 28.43
C ARG A 41 -6.71 -18.44 28.54
N VAL A 42 -7.24 -17.44 27.84
CA VAL A 42 -8.68 -17.15 27.78
C VAL A 42 -9.44 -18.33 27.14
N ASN A 43 -8.91 -18.92 26.07
CA ASN A 43 -9.51 -20.10 25.42
C ASN A 43 -9.50 -21.33 26.35
N ILE A 44 -8.44 -21.55 27.13
CA ILE A 44 -8.39 -22.61 28.14
C ILE A 44 -9.44 -22.37 29.24
N LEU A 45 -9.57 -21.13 29.71
CA LEU A 45 -10.58 -20.76 30.71
C LEU A 45 -12.01 -20.94 30.18
N LEU A 46 -12.26 -20.52 28.93
CA LEU A 46 -13.55 -20.71 28.25
C LEU A 46 -13.88 -22.20 28.08
N SER A 47 -12.91 -23.02 27.66
CA SER A 47 -13.06 -24.47 27.53
C SER A 47 -13.40 -25.12 28.89
N ASN A 48 -12.73 -24.70 29.96
CA ASN A 48 -12.98 -25.19 31.31
C ASN A 48 -14.33 -24.75 31.90
N LEU A 49 -14.79 -23.53 31.57
CA LEU A 49 -16.05 -22.98 32.08
C LEU A 49 -17.27 -23.49 31.31
N LEU A 50 -17.14 -23.68 30.00
CA LEU A 50 -18.25 -24.07 29.14
C LEU A 50 -18.30 -25.57 28.87
N GLY A 51 -17.23 -26.32 29.16
CA GLY A 51 -17.13 -27.75 28.87
C GLY A 51 -17.15 -28.07 27.37
N ILE A 52 -16.94 -27.05 26.53
CA ILE A 52 -16.98 -27.14 25.07
C ILE A 52 -15.56 -26.95 24.55
N ASN A 53 -15.04 -27.98 23.90
CA ASN A 53 -13.75 -27.91 23.22
C ASN A 53 -13.90 -27.08 21.93
N PRO A 54 -13.13 -26.00 21.71
CA PRO A 54 -13.31 -25.11 20.56
C PRO A 54 -13.12 -25.78 19.20
N ALA A 55 -12.50 -26.98 19.16
CA ALA A 55 -12.37 -27.78 17.95
C ALA A 55 -13.68 -28.50 17.54
N ASP A 56 -14.63 -28.66 18.47
CA ASP A 56 -15.89 -29.38 18.26
C ASP A 56 -17.09 -28.45 18.02
N VAL A 57 -16.86 -27.13 17.98
CA VAL A 57 -17.89 -26.12 17.77
C VAL A 57 -18.25 -26.08 16.29
N SER A 58 -19.47 -26.48 15.94
CA SER A 58 -19.94 -26.40 14.57
C SER A 58 -20.12 -24.93 14.14
N GLN A 59 -19.97 -24.65 12.85
CA GLN A 59 -20.15 -23.29 12.32
C GLN A 59 -21.56 -22.74 12.61
N GLY A 60 -22.55 -23.62 12.79
CA GLY A 60 -23.91 -23.27 13.19
C GLY A 60 -24.01 -22.77 14.64
N ASP A 61 -23.28 -23.40 15.57
CA ASP A 61 -23.27 -22.99 16.98
C ASP A 61 -22.60 -21.61 17.16
N LEU A 62 -21.53 -21.36 16.39
CA LEU A 62 -20.85 -20.05 16.33
C LEU A 62 -21.77 -18.95 15.79
N GLN A 63 -22.56 -19.25 14.77
CA GLN A 63 -23.56 -18.31 14.23
C GLN A 63 -24.70 -18.05 15.21
N GLN A 64 -25.12 -19.07 15.96
CA GLN A 64 -26.19 -18.94 16.96
C GLN A 64 -25.73 -18.12 18.17
N VAL A 65 -24.47 -18.28 18.59
CA VAL A 65 -23.83 -17.45 19.63
C VAL A 65 -23.60 -16.03 19.14
N GLN A 66 -23.16 -15.82 17.89
CA GLN A 66 -23.05 -14.49 17.29
C GLN A 66 -24.41 -13.79 17.19
N ALA A 67 -25.47 -14.51 16.80
CA ALA A 67 -26.83 -13.98 16.77
C ALA A 67 -27.33 -13.62 18.17
N GLY A 68 -27.08 -14.49 19.16
CA GLY A 68 -27.42 -14.23 20.57
C GLY A 68 -26.68 -13.02 21.14
N LEU A 69 -25.38 -12.88 20.87
CA LEU A 69 -24.58 -11.71 21.26
C LEU A 69 -25.04 -10.44 20.56
N PHE A 70 -25.44 -10.51 19.29
CA PHE A 70 -25.97 -9.38 18.56
C PHE A 70 -27.33 -8.92 19.11
N GLU A 71 -28.20 -9.86 19.48
CA GLU A 71 -29.50 -9.58 20.10
C GLU A 71 -29.34 -8.99 21.51
N LEU A 72 -28.41 -9.51 22.30
CA LEU A 72 -28.08 -8.99 23.63
C LEU A 72 -27.50 -7.58 23.54
N ASN A 73 -26.61 -7.35 22.57
CA ASN A 73 -26.02 -6.04 22.31
C ASN A 73 -27.08 -5.02 21.85
N ARG A 74 -28.09 -5.47 21.09
CA ARG A 74 -29.26 -4.66 20.71
C ARG A 74 -30.14 -4.31 21.91
N GLN A 75 -30.33 -5.22 22.85
CA GLN A 75 -31.10 -4.97 24.08
C GLN A 75 -30.37 -4.02 25.05
N VAL A 76 -29.05 -4.03 25.08
CA VAL A 76 -28.25 -3.16 25.96
C VAL A 76 -28.14 -1.73 25.43
N HIS A 77 -28.37 -1.48 24.14
CA HIS A 77 -28.24 -0.15 23.52
C HIS A 77 -29.56 0.62 23.33
N LEU A 78 -30.70 0.07 23.78
CA LEU A 78 -32.00 0.74 23.73
C LEU A 78 -32.58 0.96 25.14
N ASP A 79 -31.95 1.83 25.93
CA ASP A 79 -32.66 2.56 26.99
C ASP A 79 -31.88 3.83 27.43
N PRO A 80 -32.46 5.02 27.23
CA PRO A 80 -32.49 6.00 28.30
C PRO A 80 -33.93 6.47 28.54
N GLY A 81 -34.48 6.21 29.74
CA GLY A 81 -35.86 6.55 30.15
C GLY A 81 -36.16 8.06 30.26
N PRO A 82 -37.15 8.54 31.05
CA PRO A 82 -38.19 7.86 31.85
C PRO A 82 -39.62 8.39 31.59
N GLY A 83 -40.68 7.69 32.06
CA GLY A 83 -41.98 8.33 32.31
C GLY A 83 -43.27 7.49 32.15
N CYS A 84 -43.91 7.22 33.29
CA CYS A 84 -45.36 7.10 33.53
C CYS A 84 -46.20 5.94 32.91
N HIS A 85 -46.48 4.94 33.79
CA HIS A 85 -47.76 4.24 34.15
C HIS A 85 -49.03 4.37 33.25
N PRO A 86 -50.07 3.47 33.32
CA PRO A 86 -50.36 2.43 34.35
C PRO A 86 -50.92 1.06 33.84
N ASN A 87 -51.13 0.12 34.79
CA ASN A 87 -52.08 -1.03 34.78
C ASN A 87 -51.82 -2.18 33.77
N ALA A 88 -52.04 -3.47 34.04
CA ALA A 88 -52.76 -4.18 35.10
C ALA A 88 -52.47 -5.70 35.08
N VAL A 89 -52.34 -6.29 36.28
CA VAL A 89 -53.08 -7.51 36.74
C VAL A 89 -52.69 -8.88 36.14
N ARG A 90 -52.04 -9.75 36.95
CA ARG A 90 -52.68 -10.88 37.70
C ARG A 90 -51.70 -11.75 38.52
N ARG A 91 -52.11 -11.95 39.79
CA ARG A 91 -52.13 -13.19 40.63
C ARG A 91 -50.78 -13.88 40.94
N THR A 92 -50.41 -14.06 42.21
CA THR A 92 -51.01 -15.02 43.18
C THR A 92 -51.12 -14.45 44.61
N GLN A 93 -52.31 -14.42 45.25
CA GLN A 93 -52.81 -15.32 46.32
C GLN A 93 -51.91 -15.38 47.59
N SER A 94 -52.30 -14.74 48.70
CA SER A 94 -53.15 -15.23 49.83
C SER A 94 -52.27 -15.79 50.97
N MET A 95 -52.31 -15.28 52.21
CA MET A 95 -53.33 -15.50 53.26
C MET A 95 -53.32 -14.30 54.24
N HIS A 96 -54.44 -13.56 54.40
CA HIS A 96 -55.42 -13.63 55.50
C HIS A 96 -54.93 -13.01 56.84
N THR A 97 -55.33 -11.76 57.14
CA THR A 97 -56.49 -11.32 57.99
C THR A 97 -56.30 -11.70 59.46
N GLY A 98 -56.45 -10.84 60.47
CA GLY A 98 -57.07 -9.54 60.57
C GLY A 98 -57.67 -9.38 61.98
N LEU A 99 -58.06 -8.16 62.30
CA LEU A 99 -59.13 -7.78 63.25
C LEU A 99 -58.81 -7.63 64.76
N ASN A 100 -58.94 -6.36 65.16
CA ASN A 100 -59.86 -5.85 66.18
C ASN A 100 -59.60 -6.12 67.67
N GLY A 101 -59.55 -5.01 68.41
CA GLY A 101 -60.15 -4.93 69.74
C GLY A 101 -59.61 -3.81 70.64
N PRO A 102 -60.30 -2.67 70.77
CA PRO A 102 -60.20 -1.80 71.94
C PRO A 102 -61.21 -2.24 73.02
N LYS A 103 -60.98 -1.94 74.30
CA LYS A 103 -62.06 -1.97 75.30
C LYS A 103 -61.80 -1.11 76.54
N GLU A 104 -62.79 -0.29 76.84
CA GLU A 104 -62.99 0.51 78.05
C GLU A 104 -63.52 -0.33 79.25
N ARG A 105 -63.28 0.17 80.49
CA ARG A 105 -64.03 0.19 81.81
C ARG A 105 -65.31 -0.67 82.03
N PRO A 106 -65.97 -0.72 83.23
CA PRO A 106 -65.62 -0.59 84.68
C PRO A 106 -66.28 -1.68 85.62
N SER A 107 -66.04 -1.58 86.95
CA SER A 107 -66.88 -1.89 88.15
C SER A 107 -67.92 -3.04 88.21
N ASN A 108 -67.89 -3.91 89.25
CA ASN A 108 -68.91 -4.03 90.33
C ASN A 108 -68.84 -5.31 91.25
N VAL A 109 -69.06 -5.09 92.57
CA VAL A 109 -69.91 -5.87 93.55
C VAL A 109 -69.49 -7.32 93.96
N ALA A 110 -68.88 -7.56 95.14
CA ALA A 110 -69.44 -7.89 96.51
C ALA A 110 -69.48 -9.43 96.81
N PRO A 111 -69.88 -9.97 98.00
CA PRO A 111 -69.73 -9.62 99.43
C PRO A 111 -69.26 -10.81 100.36
N ASN A 112 -69.12 -10.51 101.67
CA ASN A 112 -69.36 -11.31 102.91
C ASN A 112 -68.95 -12.80 103.05
N VAL A 113 -68.32 -13.16 104.19
CA VAL A 113 -68.82 -14.00 105.36
C VAL A 113 -67.78 -13.85 106.52
N PHE A 114 -68.05 -13.23 107.68
CA PHE A 114 -68.63 -13.70 108.96
C PHE A 114 -67.97 -14.91 109.68
N SER A 115 -67.62 -14.70 110.98
CA SER A 115 -67.65 -15.59 112.17
C SER A 115 -66.80 -14.87 113.26
N ALA A 116 -67.28 -14.23 114.34
CA ALA A 116 -68.17 -14.65 115.46
C ALA A 116 -67.69 -15.99 116.06
N SER A 117 -67.39 -16.19 117.36
CA SER A 117 -67.98 -15.70 118.61
C SER A 117 -66.99 -16.03 119.77
N GLY A 118 -66.98 -15.31 120.90
CA GLY A 118 -67.78 -15.73 122.07
C GLY A 118 -67.01 -15.56 123.41
N PRO A 119 -67.66 -15.72 124.57
CA PRO A 119 -67.84 -14.61 125.53
C PRO A 119 -67.48 -14.95 127.00
N GLY A 120 -67.62 -13.95 127.90
CA GLY A 120 -67.61 -14.15 129.36
C GLY A 120 -68.35 -13.02 130.09
N LEU A 121 -69.54 -13.33 130.61
CA LEU A 121 -70.44 -12.51 131.44
C LEU A 121 -70.21 -12.78 132.94
N ASN A 122 -70.63 -11.83 133.79
CA ASN A 122 -71.35 -11.95 135.09
C ASN A 122 -70.87 -10.85 136.07
N ARG A 123 -71.62 -10.36 137.04
CA ARG A 123 -73.05 -10.16 137.38
C ARG A 123 -73.01 -9.43 138.73
N ALA A 124 -73.91 -8.48 138.94
CA ALA A 124 -74.04 -7.64 140.14
C ALA A 124 -74.29 -8.41 141.45
N VAL A 125 -73.94 -7.79 142.60
CA VAL A 125 -74.60 -8.00 143.90
C VAL A 125 -74.79 -6.64 144.61
N SER A 126 -76.02 -6.44 145.06
CA SER A 126 -76.57 -5.32 145.81
C SER A 126 -76.30 -5.45 147.32
N GLY A 127 -76.16 -4.33 148.03
CA GLY A 127 -76.13 -4.27 149.49
C GLY A 127 -76.63 -2.90 149.99
N GLN A 128 -77.88 -2.86 150.45
CA GLN A 128 -78.59 -1.70 151.02
C GLN A 128 -78.07 -1.30 152.41
N PHE A 129 -77.97 0.01 152.67
CA PHE A 129 -78.19 0.60 153.99
C PHE A 129 -79.08 1.85 153.84
N TYR A 130 -80.24 1.84 154.48
CA TYR A 130 -81.22 2.94 154.51
C TYR A 130 -80.82 3.99 155.56
N CYS A 131 -80.87 5.27 155.22
CA CYS A 131 -81.06 6.34 156.21
C CYS A 131 -81.98 7.42 155.62
N THR A 132 -83.10 7.65 156.30
CA THR A 132 -84.26 8.45 155.89
C THR A 132 -84.11 9.92 156.24
N VAL A 133 -83.69 10.79 155.30
CA VAL A 133 -83.97 12.25 155.36
C VAL A 133 -84.07 12.84 153.92
N PRO A 134 -85.21 13.38 153.46
CA PRO A 134 -85.51 13.65 152.03
C PRO A 134 -84.82 14.83 151.30
N GLU A 135 -83.84 15.52 151.87
CA GLU A 135 -83.29 16.78 151.31
C GLU A 135 -81.84 16.66 150.76
N HIS A 136 -81.21 15.48 150.84
CA HIS A 136 -79.80 15.26 150.43
C HIS A 136 -79.59 14.69 149.00
N HIS A 137 -80.64 14.19 148.34
CA HIS A 137 -80.51 13.56 147.01
C HIS A 137 -80.25 14.53 145.85
N TYR A 138 -80.63 15.82 145.96
CA TYR A 138 -80.49 16.77 144.86
C TYR A 138 -79.05 17.30 144.66
N LEU A 139 -78.22 17.25 145.72
CA LEU A 139 -76.82 17.65 145.69
C LEU A 139 -75.88 16.49 145.35
N GLU A 140 -76.21 15.27 145.78
CA GLU A 140 -75.55 14.05 145.29
C GLU A 140 -75.80 13.84 143.80
N ASP A 141 -77.04 14.02 143.32
CA ASP A 141 -77.35 13.95 141.88
C ASP A 141 -76.62 15.04 141.08
N CYS A 142 -76.54 16.28 141.61
CA CYS A 142 -75.78 17.36 140.94
C CYS A 142 -74.27 17.09 140.92
N LEU A 143 -73.69 16.54 141.98
CA LEU A 143 -72.26 16.18 142.04
C LEU A 143 -71.96 14.96 141.18
N GLU A 144 -72.83 13.94 141.17
CA GLU A 144 -72.74 12.80 140.25
C GLU A 144 -72.91 13.26 138.81
N GLN A 145 -73.80 14.23 138.53
CA GLN A 145 -73.97 14.79 137.20
C GLN A 145 -72.75 15.61 136.76
N LEU A 146 -72.13 16.39 137.66
CA LEU A 146 -70.89 17.11 137.38
C LEU A 146 -69.70 16.16 137.20
N GLN A 147 -69.61 15.10 138.02
CA GLN A 147 -68.58 14.06 137.89
C GLN A 147 -68.79 13.22 136.63
N SER A 148 -70.03 12.93 136.25
CA SER A 148 -70.39 12.24 135.01
C SER A 148 -70.07 13.13 133.81
N GLN A 149 -70.36 14.43 133.88
CA GLN A 149 -69.96 15.42 132.86
C GLN A 149 -68.44 15.58 132.79
N MET A 150 -67.72 15.57 133.92
CA MET A 150 -66.25 15.59 133.93
C MET A 150 -65.68 14.31 133.33
N ALA A 151 -66.21 13.13 133.67
CA ALA A 151 -65.81 11.86 133.10
C ALA A 151 -66.14 11.76 131.60
N GLU A 152 -67.27 12.34 131.17
CA GLU A 152 -67.67 12.45 129.76
C GLU A 152 -66.77 13.45 129.01
N LEU A 153 -66.39 14.56 129.64
CA LEU A 153 -65.40 15.50 129.09
C LEU A 153 -64.00 14.89 129.02
N GLU A 154 -63.57 14.11 130.00
CA GLU A 154 -62.30 13.37 129.97
C GLU A 154 -62.32 12.27 128.91
N LEU A 155 -63.44 11.57 128.75
CA LEU A 155 -63.63 10.55 127.71
C LEU A 155 -63.60 11.20 126.33
N THR A 156 -64.35 12.29 126.12
CA THR A 156 -64.38 13.03 124.87
C THR A 156 -63.05 13.74 124.57
N GLN A 157 -62.34 14.26 125.59
CA GLN A 157 -60.98 14.78 125.45
C GLN A 157 -59.99 13.67 125.09
N GLY A 158 -60.12 12.49 125.71
CA GLY A 158 -59.33 11.30 125.38
C GLY A 158 -59.60 10.81 123.96
N GLU A 159 -60.86 10.84 123.51
CA GLU A 159 -61.25 10.55 122.12
C GLU A 159 -60.75 11.61 121.14
N GLN A 160 -60.86 12.89 121.46
CA GLN A 160 -60.30 13.97 120.65
C GLN A 160 -58.77 13.88 120.57
N GLN A 161 -58.10 13.51 121.66
CA GLN A 161 -56.66 13.30 121.67
C GLN A 161 -56.27 12.05 120.86
N LYS A 162 -57.06 10.97 120.88
CA LYS A 162 -56.90 9.81 119.98
C LYS A 162 -57.11 10.23 118.53
N LYS A 163 -58.19 10.95 118.19
CA LYS A 163 -58.46 11.48 116.86
C LYS A 163 -57.33 12.39 116.39
N LEU A 164 -56.80 13.26 117.25
CA LEU A 164 -55.66 14.11 116.98
C LEU A 164 -54.39 13.30 116.73
N ARG A 165 -54.12 12.25 117.53
CA ARG A 165 -52.99 11.32 117.29
C ARG A 165 -53.13 10.58 115.96
N HIS A 166 -54.33 10.11 115.63
CA HIS A 166 -54.61 9.44 114.35
C HIS A 166 -54.48 10.40 113.17
N ALA A 167 -55.05 11.62 113.28
CA ALA A 167 -54.91 12.68 112.30
C ALA A 167 -53.45 13.11 112.12
N THR A 168 -52.67 13.18 113.21
CA THR A 168 -51.23 13.50 113.15
C THR A 168 -50.44 12.38 112.47
N LYS A 169 -50.76 11.10 112.75
CA LYS A 169 -50.14 9.96 112.05
C LYS A 169 -50.52 9.93 110.57
N ALA A 170 -51.79 10.20 110.24
CA ALA A 170 -52.27 10.30 108.87
C ALA A 170 -51.62 11.46 108.12
N LYS A 171 -51.54 12.65 108.74
CA LYS A 171 -50.81 13.82 108.23
C LYS A 171 -49.35 13.48 107.94
N LYS A 172 -48.62 12.88 108.89
CA LYS A 172 -47.23 12.43 108.67
C LYS A 172 -47.09 11.42 107.53
N LYS A 173 -48.06 10.51 107.36
CA LYS A 173 -48.06 9.54 106.25
C LYS A 173 -48.28 10.25 104.90
N LEU A 174 -49.21 11.19 104.85
CA LEU A 174 -49.47 12.01 103.67
C LEU A 174 -48.27 12.92 103.35
N GLU A 175 -47.65 13.54 104.36
CA GLU A 175 -46.42 14.34 104.19
C GLU A 175 -45.30 13.51 103.55
N LYS A 176 -45.05 12.30 104.04
CA LYS A 176 -44.08 11.38 103.41
C LYS A 176 -44.45 10.99 101.98
N GLN A 177 -45.74 10.83 101.69
CA GLN A 177 -46.20 10.54 100.32
C GLN A 177 -46.00 11.75 99.41
N VAL A 178 -46.31 12.96 99.87
CA VAL A 178 -46.07 14.20 99.13
C VAL A 178 -44.58 14.40 98.87
N GLU A 179 -43.73 14.19 99.88
CA GLU A 179 -42.28 14.27 99.74
C GLU A 179 -41.74 13.25 98.73
N TYR A 180 -42.19 11.98 98.82
CA TYR A 180 -41.83 10.93 97.85
C TYR A 180 -42.28 11.29 96.43
N HIS A 181 -43.52 11.74 96.26
CA HIS A 181 -44.04 12.13 94.94
C HIS A 181 -43.38 13.40 94.42
N SER A 182 -43.00 14.35 95.27
CA SER A 182 -42.24 15.54 94.89
C SER A 182 -40.86 15.16 94.36
N ALA A 183 -40.14 14.28 95.09
CA ALA A 183 -38.84 13.78 94.65
C ALA A 183 -38.96 12.99 93.33
N GLU A 184 -40.02 12.21 93.15
CA GLU A 184 -40.24 11.46 91.91
C GLU A 184 -40.57 12.39 90.73
N VAL A 185 -41.35 13.45 90.95
CA VAL A 185 -41.62 14.48 89.93
C VAL A 185 -40.34 15.23 89.57
N GLU A 186 -39.51 15.59 90.55
CA GLU A 186 -38.21 16.23 90.30
C GLU A 186 -37.29 15.31 89.49
N ARG A 187 -37.24 14.01 89.83
CA ARG A 187 -36.47 13.01 89.08
C ARG A 187 -36.96 12.87 87.64
N LEU A 188 -38.27 12.74 87.43
CA LEU A 188 -38.86 12.63 86.10
C LEU A 188 -38.69 13.91 85.28
N ASN A 189 -38.77 15.09 85.91
CA ASN A 189 -38.49 16.36 85.25
C ASN A 189 -37.03 16.47 84.83
N ALA A 190 -36.09 16.08 85.68
CA ALA A 190 -34.67 16.04 85.33
C ALA A 190 -34.40 15.07 84.16
N GLU A 191 -35.05 13.89 84.18
CA GLU A 191 -34.97 12.92 83.09
C GLU A 191 -35.58 13.46 81.78
N ALA A 192 -36.71 14.18 81.85
CA ALA A 192 -37.35 14.80 80.69
C ALA A 192 -36.47 15.90 80.08
N VAL A 193 -35.86 16.76 80.91
CA VAL A 193 -34.92 17.79 80.45
C VAL A 193 -33.70 17.16 79.78
N ALA A 194 -33.10 16.14 80.39
CA ALA A 194 -31.98 15.41 79.80
C ALA A 194 -32.33 14.81 78.43
N ARG A 195 -33.50 14.17 78.31
CA ARG A 195 -33.97 13.65 77.01
C ARG A 195 -34.22 14.76 76.00
N GLN A 196 -34.70 15.93 76.43
CA GLN A 196 -34.93 17.06 75.52
C GLN A 196 -33.62 17.64 75.00
N GLU A 197 -32.58 17.71 75.84
CA GLU A 197 -31.23 18.11 75.42
C GLU A 197 -30.60 17.08 74.46
N GLU A 198 -30.73 15.78 74.74
CA GLU A 198 -30.27 14.72 73.83
C GLU A 198 -30.99 14.78 72.48
N LEU A 199 -32.30 15.01 72.48
CA LEU A 199 -33.09 15.18 71.26
C LEU A 199 -32.66 16.43 70.48
N ALA A 200 -32.32 17.52 71.16
CA ALA A 200 -31.79 18.72 70.52
C ALA A 200 -30.43 18.46 69.86
N LYS A 201 -29.51 17.78 70.55
CA LYS A 201 -28.18 17.41 70.01
C LYS A 201 -28.30 16.49 68.80
N THR A 202 -29.09 15.43 68.92
CA THR A 202 -29.31 14.49 67.79
C THR A 202 -29.99 15.15 66.60
N SER A 203 -30.90 16.10 66.82
CA SER A 203 -31.51 16.91 65.76
C SER A 203 -30.48 17.79 65.05
N GLU A 204 -29.53 18.39 65.79
CA GLU A 204 -28.44 19.17 65.22
C GLU A 204 -27.45 18.29 64.43
N ASP A 205 -27.07 17.13 64.97
CA ASP A 205 -26.21 16.17 64.28
C ASP A 205 -26.86 15.67 62.98
N LEU A 206 -28.16 15.37 63.00
CA LEU A 206 -28.91 14.99 61.79
C LEU A 206 -28.91 16.10 60.75
N LYS A 207 -29.07 17.37 61.15
CA LYS A 207 -28.98 18.51 60.22
C LYS A 207 -27.59 18.60 59.59
N ARG A 208 -26.53 18.49 60.40
CA ARG A 208 -25.15 18.51 59.91
C ARG A 208 -24.88 17.38 58.91
N LEU A 209 -25.32 16.17 59.23
CA LEU A 209 -25.17 15.01 58.33
C LEU A 209 -25.96 15.16 57.02
N LEU A 210 -27.14 15.78 57.07
CA LEU A 210 -27.92 16.08 55.86
C LEU A 210 -27.20 17.11 54.99
N GLU A 211 -26.64 18.17 55.56
CA GLU A 211 -25.85 19.17 54.83
C GLU A 211 -24.59 18.56 54.20
N GLU A 212 -23.85 17.72 54.95
CA GLU A 212 -22.67 17.01 54.45
C GLU A 212 -23.03 16.06 53.30
N LYS A 213 -24.14 15.35 53.41
CA LYS A 213 -24.66 14.49 52.33
C LYS A 213 -25.01 15.31 51.09
N ASP A 214 -25.69 16.44 51.25
CA ASP A 214 -26.07 17.30 50.12
C ASP A 214 -24.84 17.89 49.43
N ASP A 215 -23.82 18.30 50.20
CA ASP A 215 -22.59 18.84 49.65
C ASP A 215 -21.73 17.78 48.95
N THR A 216 -21.63 16.58 49.50
CA THR A 216 -20.96 15.44 48.83
C THR A 216 -21.69 15.04 47.56
N GLN A 217 -23.03 15.02 47.56
CA GLN A 217 -23.83 14.75 46.37
C GLN A 217 -23.63 15.84 45.30
N ARG A 218 -23.62 17.12 45.67
CA ARG A 218 -23.30 18.23 44.74
C ARG A 218 -21.89 18.11 44.17
N GLN A 219 -20.92 17.72 44.99
CA GLN A 219 -19.54 17.51 44.54
C GLN A 219 -19.45 16.38 43.52
N GLN A 220 -20.07 15.23 43.80
CA GLN A 220 -20.14 14.09 42.87
C GLN A 220 -20.81 14.48 41.56
N GLN A 221 -21.92 15.23 41.62
CA GLN A 221 -22.61 15.70 40.42
C GLN A 221 -21.73 16.63 39.58
N ARG A 222 -20.96 17.54 40.21
CA ARG A 222 -19.98 18.38 39.50
C ARG A 222 -18.88 17.54 38.83
N GLN A 223 -18.33 16.55 39.55
CA GLN A 223 -17.31 15.65 39.00
C GLN A 223 -17.84 14.85 37.80
N LEU A 224 -19.06 14.31 37.89
CA LEU A 224 -19.71 13.62 36.78
C LEU A 224 -19.90 14.53 35.56
N MET A 225 -20.30 15.79 35.76
CA MET A 225 -20.43 16.76 34.67
C MET A 225 -19.08 17.07 34.01
N THR A 226 -18.02 17.23 34.81
CA THR A 226 -16.66 17.44 34.27
C THR A 226 -16.21 16.23 33.45
N MET A 227 -16.33 15.01 33.99
CA MET A 227 -15.96 13.79 33.28
C MET A 227 -16.78 13.61 32.00
N ALA A 228 -18.07 13.93 32.01
CA ALA A 228 -18.91 13.87 30.80
C ALA A 228 -18.43 14.84 29.72
N SER A 229 -18.05 16.07 30.10
CA SER A 229 -17.48 17.06 29.17
C SER A 229 -16.13 16.62 28.60
N GLU A 230 -15.27 16.03 29.43
CA GLU A 230 -13.97 15.50 29.01
C GLU A 230 -14.15 14.32 28.06
N LEU A 231 -15.05 13.39 28.37
CA LEU A 231 -15.39 12.26 27.48
C LEU A 231 -15.87 12.75 26.12
N SER A 232 -16.79 13.72 26.09
CA SER A 232 -17.27 14.29 24.82
C SER A 232 -16.13 14.93 24.01
N THR A 233 -15.18 15.59 24.68
CA THR A 233 -14.00 16.18 24.01
C THR A 233 -13.09 15.10 23.41
N VAL A 234 -12.87 14.01 24.15
CA VAL A 234 -12.10 12.85 23.69
C VAL A 234 -12.78 12.17 22.51
N GLU A 235 -14.10 11.95 22.56
CA GLU A 235 -14.89 11.38 21.47
C GLU A 235 -14.78 12.20 20.19
N ASN A 236 -14.92 13.52 20.28
CA ASN A 236 -14.75 14.43 19.15
C ASN A 236 -13.33 14.37 18.57
N THR A 237 -12.31 14.29 19.44
CA THR A 237 -10.92 14.16 19.02
C THR A 237 -10.66 12.83 18.30
N ILE A 238 -11.23 11.73 18.80
CA ILE A 238 -11.13 10.41 18.18
C ILE A 238 -11.84 10.42 16.81
N ALA A 239 -13.03 11.02 16.72
CA ALA A 239 -13.75 11.15 15.45
C ALA A 239 -12.95 11.95 14.42
N GLY A 240 -12.33 13.07 14.82
CA GLY A 240 -11.44 13.85 13.97
C GLY A 240 -10.25 13.04 13.46
N ARG A 241 -9.54 12.35 14.36
CA ARG A 241 -8.39 11.51 14.00
C ARG A 241 -8.77 10.35 13.07
N ARG A 242 -9.94 9.74 13.25
CA ARG A 242 -10.45 8.70 12.34
C ARG A 242 -10.68 9.24 10.93
N SER A 243 -11.27 10.44 10.82
CA SER A 243 -11.45 11.11 9.54
C SER A 243 -10.10 11.40 8.86
N ASP A 244 -9.12 11.89 9.61
CA ASP A 244 -7.80 12.20 9.04
C ASP A 244 -7.03 10.95 8.63
N LEU A 245 -7.15 9.86 9.39
CA LEU A 245 -6.58 8.56 9.03
C LEU A 245 -7.20 8.03 7.73
N ALA A 246 -8.52 8.12 7.56
CA ALA A 246 -9.18 7.72 6.31
C ALA A 246 -8.68 8.54 5.10
N LYS A 247 -8.50 9.86 5.25
CA LYS A 247 -7.92 10.70 4.17
C LYS A 247 -6.49 10.29 3.83
N LEU A 248 -5.67 9.96 4.83
CA LEU A 248 -4.30 9.50 4.61
C LEU A 248 -4.28 8.14 3.91
N GLU A 249 -5.17 7.21 4.27
CA GLU A 249 -5.31 5.93 3.58
C GLU A 249 -5.67 6.12 2.10
N ASP A 250 -6.61 7.01 1.78
CA ASP A 250 -6.98 7.32 0.40
C ASP A 250 -5.82 7.96 -0.39
N LEU A 251 -5.06 8.85 0.26
CA LEU A 251 -3.87 9.45 -0.35
C LEU A 251 -2.80 8.39 -0.65
N VAL A 252 -2.51 7.50 0.31
CA VAL A 252 -1.57 6.39 0.12
C VAL A 252 -2.01 5.50 -1.04
N ARG A 253 -3.29 5.10 -1.10
CA ARG A 253 -3.84 4.32 -2.22
C ARG A 253 -3.65 5.03 -3.56
N THR A 254 -3.90 6.33 -3.61
CA THR A 254 -3.72 7.14 -4.82
C THR A 254 -2.26 7.13 -5.25
N MET A 255 -1.33 7.42 -4.33
CA MET A 255 0.12 7.42 -4.61
C MET A 255 0.62 6.04 -5.06
N GLU A 256 0.11 4.94 -4.49
CA GLU A 256 0.44 3.59 -4.95
C GLU A 256 0.01 3.35 -6.39
N THR A 257 -1.19 3.81 -6.78
CA THR A 257 -1.68 3.66 -8.16
C THR A 257 -0.87 4.49 -9.15
N GLU A 258 -0.47 5.70 -8.77
CA GLU A 258 0.40 6.55 -9.58
C GLU A 258 1.79 5.92 -9.75
N LEU A 259 2.38 5.39 -8.67
CA LEU A 259 3.68 4.73 -8.71
C LEU A 259 3.64 3.49 -9.63
N ARG A 260 2.60 2.65 -9.54
CA ARG A 260 2.42 1.50 -10.44
C ARG A 260 2.31 1.95 -11.90
N THR A 261 1.60 3.04 -12.16
CA THR A 261 1.45 3.60 -13.52
C THR A 261 2.78 4.11 -14.07
N GLN A 262 3.54 4.88 -13.26
CA GLN A 262 4.86 5.37 -13.65
C GLN A 262 5.85 4.23 -13.89
N GLN A 263 5.83 3.17 -13.07
CA GLN A 263 6.65 1.98 -13.27
C GLN A 263 6.32 1.28 -14.60
N ALA A 264 5.03 1.18 -14.95
CA ALA A 264 4.63 0.60 -16.24
C ALA A 264 5.10 1.46 -17.43
N GLN A 265 4.95 2.78 -17.33
CA GLN A 265 5.43 3.73 -18.35
C GLN A 265 6.96 3.66 -18.52
N LEU A 266 7.71 3.55 -17.42
CA LEU A 266 9.17 3.43 -17.46
C LEU A 266 9.61 2.14 -18.15
N LYS A 267 8.93 1.02 -17.88
CA LYS A 267 9.19 -0.28 -18.55
C LYS A 267 8.93 -0.19 -20.05
N ASP A 268 7.81 0.41 -20.46
CA ASP A 268 7.47 0.62 -21.88
C ASP A 268 8.49 1.53 -22.59
N ALA A 269 8.85 2.66 -21.96
CA ALA A 269 9.86 3.57 -22.51
C ALA A 269 11.24 2.88 -22.66
N THR A 270 11.63 2.06 -21.69
CA THR A 270 12.88 1.28 -21.73
C THR A 270 12.87 0.28 -22.89
N ALA A 271 11.74 -0.41 -23.11
CA ALA A 271 11.58 -1.35 -24.22
C ALA A 271 11.68 -0.64 -25.57
N LYS A 272 10.97 0.48 -25.75
CA LYS A 272 11.03 1.31 -26.97
C LYS A 272 12.42 1.85 -27.24
N PHE A 273 13.15 2.26 -26.20
CA PHE A 273 14.53 2.72 -26.35
C PHE A 273 15.46 1.59 -26.81
N ALA A 274 15.31 0.38 -26.25
CA ALA A 274 16.09 -0.78 -26.65
C ALA A 274 15.82 -1.17 -28.11
N GLU A 275 14.56 -1.12 -28.55
CA GLU A 275 14.16 -1.36 -29.94
C GLU A 275 14.79 -0.32 -30.89
N ALA A 276 14.62 0.97 -30.60
CA ALA A 276 15.20 2.05 -31.40
C ALA A 276 16.73 1.95 -31.50
N LYS A 277 17.41 1.55 -30.41
CA LYS A 277 18.85 1.30 -30.42
C LYS A 277 19.22 0.14 -31.35
N SER A 278 18.47 -0.96 -31.33
CA SER A 278 18.69 -2.10 -32.22
C SER A 278 18.46 -1.73 -33.70
N GLU A 279 17.44 -0.91 -33.99
CA GLU A 279 17.18 -0.38 -35.32
C GLU A 279 18.33 0.52 -35.81
N GLN A 280 18.84 1.39 -34.96
CA GLN A 280 20.00 2.23 -35.26
C GLN A 280 21.24 1.40 -35.58
N GLU A 281 21.53 0.37 -34.78
CA GLU A 281 22.66 -0.54 -35.02
C GLU A 281 22.52 -1.27 -36.37
N ARG A 282 21.30 -1.76 -36.68
CA ARG A 282 21.01 -2.40 -37.97
C ARG A 282 21.20 -1.44 -39.15
N ALA A 283 20.67 -0.21 -39.04
CA ALA A 283 20.82 0.81 -40.08
C ALA A 283 22.29 1.19 -40.29
N SER A 284 23.07 1.31 -39.19
CA SER A 284 24.50 1.58 -39.25
C SER A 284 25.27 0.45 -39.97
N ALA A 285 24.94 -0.82 -39.70
CA ALA A 285 25.54 -1.95 -40.38
C ALA A 285 25.20 -1.99 -41.88
N GLN A 286 23.95 -1.69 -42.24
CA GLN A 286 23.53 -1.58 -43.64
C GLN A 286 24.30 -0.48 -44.38
N LEU A 287 24.46 0.70 -43.75
CA LEU A 287 25.21 1.81 -44.32
C LEU A 287 26.69 1.46 -44.53
N ALA A 288 27.30 0.75 -43.59
CA ALA A 288 28.68 0.26 -43.72
C ALA A 288 28.83 -0.70 -44.92
N ASN A 289 27.88 -1.62 -45.10
CA ASN A 289 27.87 -2.54 -46.25
C ASN A 289 27.73 -1.80 -47.59
N VAL A 290 26.79 -0.86 -47.69
CA VAL A 290 26.61 -0.04 -48.90
C VAL A 290 27.88 0.76 -49.22
N ASN A 291 28.55 1.32 -48.22
CA ASN A 291 29.81 2.03 -48.42
C ASN A 291 30.93 1.10 -48.93
N ALA A 292 31.00 -0.13 -48.42
CA ALA A 292 31.97 -1.12 -48.89
C ALA A 292 31.70 -1.52 -50.36
N GLU A 293 30.43 -1.76 -50.71
CA GLU A 293 30.02 -2.05 -52.09
C GLU A 293 30.33 -0.87 -53.03
N LEU A 294 30.07 0.36 -52.59
CA LEU A 294 30.40 1.57 -53.35
C LEU A 294 31.91 1.70 -53.58
N SER A 295 32.74 1.41 -52.56
CA SER A 295 34.19 1.44 -52.70
C SER A 295 34.66 0.42 -53.74
N LYS A 296 34.16 -0.82 -53.66
CA LYS A 296 34.48 -1.87 -54.62
C LYS A 296 34.06 -1.50 -56.05
N ALA A 297 32.87 -0.92 -56.22
CA ALA A 297 32.40 -0.45 -57.52
C ALA A 297 33.29 0.66 -58.09
N ARG A 298 33.78 1.60 -57.26
CA ARG A 298 34.72 2.64 -57.66
C ARG A 298 36.06 2.07 -58.10
N GLU A 299 36.60 1.08 -57.38
CA GLU A 299 37.83 0.38 -57.74
C GLU A 299 37.69 -0.32 -59.09
N GLN A 300 36.58 -1.04 -59.30
CA GLN A 300 36.28 -1.69 -60.58
C GLN A 300 36.17 -0.69 -61.73
N LEU A 301 35.51 0.45 -61.51
CA LEU A 301 35.38 1.50 -62.51
C LEU A 301 36.75 2.10 -62.88
N SER A 302 37.63 2.30 -61.89
CA SER A 302 39.01 2.75 -62.12
C SER A 302 39.81 1.74 -62.95
N GLN A 303 39.67 0.44 -62.67
CA GLN A 303 40.28 -0.62 -63.47
C GLN A 303 39.78 -0.61 -64.91
N TYR A 304 38.46 -0.53 -65.13
CA TYR A 304 37.90 -0.43 -66.48
C TYR A 304 38.36 0.82 -67.24
N GLN A 305 38.52 1.95 -66.56
CA GLN A 305 39.08 3.15 -67.18
C GLN A 305 40.53 2.95 -67.60
N ALA A 306 41.36 2.31 -66.78
CA ALA A 306 42.75 2.01 -67.11
C ALA A 306 42.84 1.03 -68.29
N ASP A 307 42.01 -0.02 -68.32
CA ASP A 307 41.94 -0.98 -69.41
C ASP A 307 41.48 -0.32 -70.72
N LEU A 308 40.50 0.58 -70.65
CA LEU A 308 40.03 1.34 -71.81
C LEU A 308 41.15 2.22 -72.39
N VAL A 309 41.91 2.92 -71.55
CA VAL A 309 43.06 3.72 -71.98
C VAL A 309 44.10 2.83 -72.65
N ARG A 310 44.43 1.68 -72.07
CA ARG A 310 45.39 0.73 -72.65
C ARG A 310 44.92 0.22 -74.01
N SER A 311 43.68 -0.23 -74.11
CA SER A 311 43.10 -0.70 -75.38
C SER A 311 43.10 0.40 -76.44
N LYS A 312 42.78 1.64 -76.06
CA LYS A 312 42.86 2.79 -76.98
C LYS A 312 44.30 3.01 -77.49
N THR A 313 45.30 2.92 -76.62
CA THR A 313 46.70 3.05 -77.04
C THR A 313 47.16 1.90 -77.96
N GLU A 314 46.71 0.68 -77.72
CA GLU A 314 47.00 -0.48 -78.58
C GLU A 314 46.37 -0.31 -79.98
N VAL A 315 45.14 0.20 -80.04
CA VAL A 315 44.47 0.53 -81.31
C VAL A 315 45.23 1.61 -82.07
N GLU A 316 45.65 2.69 -81.40
CA GLU A 316 46.43 3.77 -82.02
C GLU A 316 47.79 3.28 -82.56
N GLN A 317 48.46 2.38 -81.83
CA GLN A 317 49.70 1.75 -82.28
C GLN A 317 49.48 0.87 -83.53
N THR A 318 48.47 0.00 -83.48
CA THR A 318 48.10 -0.87 -84.61
C THR A 318 47.74 -0.05 -85.86
N ASP A 319 47.02 1.06 -85.67
CA ASP A 319 46.69 1.98 -86.76
C ASP A 319 47.92 2.66 -87.37
N ALA A 320 48.89 3.05 -86.54
CA ALA A 320 50.15 3.61 -87.01
C ALA A 320 50.97 2.58 -87.81
N GLU A 321 51.05 1.34 -87.33
CA GLU A 321 51.70 0.24 -88.04
C GLU A 321 51.02 -0.05 -89.38
N ARG A 322 49.68 -0.09 -89.41
CA ARG A 322 48.89 -0.23 -90.64
C ARG A 322 49.23 0.86 -91.64
N ARG A 323 49.26 2.13 -91.24
CA ARG A 323 49.64 3.26 -92.13
C ARG A 323 51.05 3.12 -92.67
N LYS A 324 52.00 2.69 -91.83
CA LYS A 324 53.40 2.46 -92.24
C LYS A 324 53.50 1.34 -93.28
N LEU A 325 52.80 0.22 -93.06
CA LEU A 325 52.75 -0.89 -94.02
C LEU A 325 52.09 -0.44 -95.33
N GLN A 326 50.99 0.31 -95.27
CA GLN A 326 50.30 0.83 -96.45
C GLN A 326 51.22 1.75 -97.28
N SER A 327 51.96 2.66 -96.65
CA SER A 327 52.95 3.49 -97.34
C SER A 327 54.06 2.67 -98.00
N LYS A 328 54.51 1.58 -97.35
CA LYS A 328 55.50 0.66 -97.91
C LYS A 328 54.96 -0.10 -99.12
N VAL A 329 53.69 -0.50 -99.10
CA VAL A 329 53.01 -1.11 -100.25
C VAL A 329 52.97 -0.13 -101.41
N GLU A 330 52.50 1.11 -101.20
CA GLU A 330 52.47 2.15 -102.26
C GLU A 330 53.86 2.46 -102.83
N GLN A 331 54.92 2.38 -102.02
CA GLN A 331 56.29 2.52 -102.49
C GLN A 331 56.73 1.34 -103.35
N LEU A 332 56.40 0.11 -102.94
CA LEU A 332 56.70 -1.10 -103.72
C LEU A 332 55.94 -1.10 -105.05
N GLU A 333 54.67 -0.69 -105.06
CA GLU A 333 53.87 -0.54 -106.28
C GLU A 333 54.51 0.45 -107.26
N ARG A 334 54.94 1.63 -106.79
CA ARG A 334 55.68 2.60 -107.63
C ARG A 334 57.00 2.05 -108.17
N ASN A 335 57.73 1.29 -107.36
CA ASN A 335 58.97 0.64 -107.80
C ASN A 335 58.70 -0.42 -108.87
N ILE A 336 57.64 -1.22 -108.71
CA ILE A 336 57.21 -2.22 -109.71
C ILE A 336 56.88 -1.50 -111.02
N GLN A 337 56.03 -0.46 -110.99
CA GLN A 337 55.69 0.31 -112.19
C GLN A 337 56.93 0.86 -112.89
N THR A 338 57.88 1.42 -112.14
CA THR A 338 59.14 1.92 -112.70
C THR A 338 59.94 0.80 -113.39
N LYS A 339 59.97 -0.40 -112.80
CA LYS A 339 60.65 -1.56 -113.39
C LYS A 339 59.92 -2.11 -114.60
N GLU A 340 58.60 -2.09 -114.62
CA GLU A 340 57.80 -2.41 -115.81
C GLU A 340 58.08 -1.43 -116.95
N ASP A 341 58.15 -0.13 -116.68
CA ASP A 341 58.51 0.88 -117.67
C ASP A 341 59.94 0.69 -118.21
N GLU A 342 60.91 0.40 -117.33
CA GLU A 342 62.29 0.04 -117.72
C GLU A 342 62.31 -1.20 -118.62
N LEU A 343 61.57 -2.25 -118.26
CA LEU A 343 61.44 -3.47 -119.07
C LEU A 343 60.83 -3.18 -120.44
N HIS A 344 59.78 -2.37 -120.53
CA HIS A 344 59.18 -1.95 -121.80
C HIS A 344 60.17 -1.17 -122.69
N ARG A 345 60.98 -0.28 -122.11
CA ARG A 345 62.04 0.44 -122.83
C ARG A 345 63.11 -0.51 -123.35
N LEU A 346 63.59 -1.44 -122.51
CA LEU A 346 64.56 -2.46 -122.92
C LEU A 346 64.00 -3.35 -124.03
N SER A 347 62.75 -3.79 -123.90
CA SER A 347 62.07 -4.58 -124.93
C SER A 347 61.98 -3.83 -126.27
N SER A 348 61.65 -2.53 -126.24
CA SER A 348 61.63 -1.68 -127.44
C SER A 348 63.02 -1.55 -128.06
N CYS A 349 64.06 -1.32 -127.26
CA CYS A 349 65.45 -1.27 -127.70
C CYS A 349 65.90 -2.58 -128.35
N VAL A 350 65.55 -3.73 -127.74
CA VAL A 350 65.81 -5.07 -128.30
C VAL A 350 65.11 -5.25 -129.66
N ASN A 351 63.86 -4.81 -129.80
CA ASN A 351 63.16 -4.89 -131.09
C ASN A 351 63.81 -4.00 -132.16
N GLU A 352 64.27 -2.81 -131.79
CA GLU A 352 65.01 -1.92 -132.69
C GLU A 352 66.34 -2.55 -133.14
N THR A 353 67.11 -3.13 -132.23
CA THR A 353 68.38 -3.80 -132.57
C THR A 353 68.13 -5.05 -133.41
N GLN A 354 67.09 -5.84 -133.12
CA GLN A 354 66.67 -6.97 -133.94
C GLN A 354 66.29 -6.53 -135.37
N THR A 355 65.59 -5.41 -135.50
CA THR A 355 65.25 -4.83 -136.81
C THR A 355 66.50 -4.38 -137.56
N LYS A 356 67.45 -3.72 -136.87
CA LYS A 356 68.75 -3.33 -137.44
C LYS A 356 69.56 -4.54 -137.89
N LEU A 357 69.62 -5.59 -137.08
CA LEU A 357 70.26 -6.87 -137.44
C LEU A 357 69.63 -7.48 -138.69
N SER A 358 68.30 -7.54 -138.77
CA SER A 358 67.60 -8.09 -139.95
C SER A 358 67.88 -7.29 -141.23
N ARG A 359 68.04 -5.96 -141.12
CA ARG A 359 68.46 -5.10 -142.24
C ARG A 359 69.91 -5.40 -142.65
N LEU A 360 70.83 -5.49 -141.70
CA LEU A 360 72.22 -5.84 -141.97
C LEU A 360 72.35 -7.23 -142.61
N ASP A 361 71.59 -8.23 -142.14
CA ASP A 361 71.51 -9.55 -142.77
C ASP A 361 71.03 -9.44 -144.23
N SER A 362 69.99 -8.64 -144.48
CA SER A 362 69.51 -8.39 -145.85
C SER A 362 70.56 -7.70 -146.73
N ASP A 363 71.30 -6.75 -146.17
CA ASP A 363 72.40 -6.05 -146.85
C ASP A 363 73.58 -7.00 -147.14
N ILE A 364 73.89 -7.92 -146.22
CA ILE A 364 74.89 -8.98 -146.41
C ILE A 364 74.46 -9.90 -147.56
N VAL A 365 73.23 -10.42 -147.55
CA VAL A 365 72.71 -11.30 -148.63
C VAL A 365 72.74 -10.58 -149.98
N SER A 366 72.34 -9.31 -150.03
CA SER A 366 72.44 -8.47 -151.24
C SER A 366 73.91 -8.26 -151.66
N GLY A 367 74.81 -8.06 -150.70
CA GLY A 367 76.26 -8.01 -150.91
C GLY A 367 76.81 -9.31 -151.50
N GLU A 368 76.45 -10.45 -150.94
CA GLU A 368 76.81 -11.78 -151.42
C GLU A 368 76.30 -12.03 -152.83
N GLN A 369 75.05 -11.69 -153.14
CA GLN A 369 74.49 -11.77 -154.49
C GLN A 369 75.26 -10.88 -155.48
N ARG A 370 75.62 -9.65 -155.09
CA ARG A 370 76.47 -8.77 -155.93
C ARG A 370 77.85 -9.38 -156.16
N LEU A 371 78.49 -9.92 -155.13
CA LEU A 371 79.77 -10.61 -155.25
C LEU A 371 79.67 -11.84 -156.16
N GLN A 372 78.61 -12.63 -156.03
CA GLN A 372 78.36 -13.78 -156.90
C GLN A 372 78.13 -13.36 -158.37
N ASN A 373 77.38 -12.28 -158.59
CA ASN A 373 77.22 -11.68 -159.92
C ASN A 373 78.55 -11.18 -160.49
N GLN A 374 79.39 -10.54 -159.67
CA GLN A 374 80.74 -10.13 -160.07
C GLN A 374 81.64 -11.33 -160.38
N GLN A 375 81.59 -12.39 -159.58
CA GLN A 375 82.31 -13.63 -159.85
C GLN A 375 81.88 -14.26 -161.17
N ARG A 376 80.56 -14.27 -161.46
CA ARG A 376 80.03 -14.72 -162.75
C ARG A 376 80.55 -13.87 -163.91
N LEU A 377 80.51 -12.55 -163.77
CA LEU A 377 81.03 -11.62 -164.77
C LEU A 377 82.55 -11.79 -164.99
N LEU A 378 83.31 -11.98 -163.92
CA LEU A 378 84.75 -12.27 -164.00
C LEU A 378 85.02 -13.62 -164.68
N ALA A 379 84.22 -14.64 -164.41
CA ALA A 379 84.33 -15.94 -165.09
C ALA A 379 84.02 -15.81 -166.59
N GLU A 380 83.00 -15.03 -166.94
CA GLU A 380 82.64 -14.69 -168.32
C GLU A 380 83.75 -13.89 -169.03
N GLN A 381 84.34 -12.90 -168.35
CA GLN A 381 85.52 -12.19 -168.86
C GLN A 381 86.72 -13.11 -169.04
N LYS A 382 86.97 -14.05 -168.10
CA LYS A 382 88.03 -15.06 -168.25
C LYS A 382 87.79 -15.92 -169.47
N LEU A 383 86.57 -16.41 -169.68
CA LEU A 383 86.21 -17.18 -170.87
C LEU A 383 86.42 -16.35 -172.16
N ASN A 384 85.98 -15.09 -172.18
CA ASN A 384 86.24 -14.20 -173.32
C ASN A 384 87.73 -13.97 -173.56
N VAL A 385 88.55 -13.81 -172.51
CA VAL A 385 90.00 -13.69 -172.65
C VAL A 385 90.62 -15.00 -173.15
N GLU A 386 90.15 -16.15 -172.68
CA GLU A 386 90.58 -17.46 -173.17
C GLU A 386 90.19 -17.67 -174.64
N GLU A 387 89.01 -17.23 -175.04
CA GLU A 387 88.52 -17.24 -176.42
C GLU A 387 89.36 -16.29 -177.29
N GLN A 388 89.59 -15.05 -176.86
CA GLN A 388 90.51 -14.11 -177.53
C GLN A 388 91.94 -14.66 -177.59
N GLN A 389 92.42 -15.36 -176.56
CA GLN A 389 93.70 -16.05 -176.58
C GLN A 389 93.71 -17.23 -177.56
N ALA A 390 92.61 -17.97 -177.69
CA ALA A 390 92.46 -19.04 -178.66
C ALA A 390 92.44 -18.48 -180.09
N GLU A 391 91.73 -17.38 -180.34
CA GLU A 391 91.76 -16.64 -181.59
C GLU A 391 93.17 -16.11 -181.90
N LEU A 392 93.85 -15.49 -180.94
CA LEU A 392 95.25 -15.06 -181.10
C LEU A 392 96.18 -16.23 -181.41
N ARG A 393 95.98 -17.40 -180.79
CA ARG A 393 96.73 -18.63 -181.13
C ARG A 393 96.40 -19.12 -182.53
N GLN A 394 95.17 -18.97 -183.00
CA GLN A 394 94.74 -19.37 -184.33
C GLN A 394 95.31 -18.42 -185.40
N LEU A 395 95.20 -17.10 -185.19
CA LEU A 395 95.86 -16.07 -185.99
C LEU A 395 97.38 -16.27 -186.02
N SER A 396 98.00 -16.58 -184.88
CA SER A 396 99.44 -16.89 -184.80
C SER A 396 99.81 -18.15 -185.59
N ARG A 397 98.93 -19.16 -185.69
CA ARG A 397 99.14 -20.31 -186.57
C ARG A 397 99.00 -19.93 -188.05
N GLN A 398 98.05 -19.06 -188.37
CA GLN A 398 97.80 -18.57 -189.74
C GLN A 398 99.01 -17.79 -190.29
N VAL A 399 99.63 -16.96 -189.45
CA VAL A 399 100.86 -16.21 -189.79
C VAL A 399 102.06 -17.16 -190.00
N ARG A 400 102.15 -18.27 -189.23
CA ARG A 400 103.20 -19.28 -189.43
C ARG A 400 103.03 -20.12 -190.70
N SER A 401 101.82 -20.28 -191.21
CA SER A 401 101.58 -21.02 -192.47
C SER A 401 101.83 -20.21 -193.74
N GLN A 402 101.99 -18.89 -193.67
CA GLN A 402 102.17 -18.02 -194.84
C GLN A 402 103.63 -17.65 -195.15
N SER A 403 104.60 -18.09 -194.35
CA SER A 403 106.03 -17.78 -194.54
C SER A 403 106.87 -18.94 -195.10
N PHE A 404 106.22 -20.00 -195.60
CA PHE A 404 106.85 -21.16 -196.27
C PHE A 404 106.20 -21.37 -197.66
N CYS A 405 106.38 -20.43 -198.57
CA CYS A 405 106.24 -20.53 -200.04
C CYS A 405 106.37 -19.12 -200.65
N ASP A 406 107.62 -18.67 -200.81
CA ASP A 406 108.20 -17.96 -201.97
C ASP A 406 109.47 -17.17 -201.56
#